data_AF-A0A6P2B6C3-F1
#
_entry.id   AF-A0A6P2B6C3-F1
#
_cell.length_a   1.000
_cell.length_b   1.000
_cell.length_c   1.000
_cell.angle_alpha   90.00
_cell.angle_beta   90.00
_cell.angle_gamma   90.00
#
_symmetry.space_group_name_H-M   'P 1'
#
loop_
_entity.id
_entity.type
_entity.pdbx_description
1 polymer ?
#
loop_
_entity_poly.entity_id
_entity_poly.type
_entity_poly.pdbx_seq_one_letter_code
_entity_poly.pdbx_strand_id
1 'polypeptide(L)'
;MSALIDAVRKNLPPSASDLRLLDVNGAAADGLSAYRADLIAIPVDGDAATWQVEPASVDAVVALDYVLNDAFLSASLSVLRAGGRLIVANRRGDVREALGRRLEAAGYVRILVEAVPGGGLLMRGERQHDTADTLARIRHAAAQDADRLDLTTFKGRYVHLLIQQTPNKPAWHMTPDEPITWRALAIRRGEDQAVLAFSSLPKAVGFMQPAILSGHIKDVNKVGKFRRERAAQWPFKVLVNPHQDVLADAELTFITVDHRLAEAPDE
;
A
#
# COMPACT_ATOMS: atom_id res chain seq x y z
N MET A 1 -11.92 12.10 17.41
CA MET A 1 -10.99 12.06 16.26
C MET A 1 -11.31 13.24 15.36
N SER A 2 -10.31 14.02 14.94
CA SER A 2 -10.55 15.15 14.02
C SER A 2 -10.89 14.61 12.64
N ALA A 3 -11.95 15.11 12.00
CA ALA A 3 -12.37 14.69 10.65
C ALA A 3 -11.23 14.81 9.61
N LEU A 4 -10.30 15.75 9.82
CA LEU A 4 -9.10 15.90 8.99
C LEU A 4 -8.15 14.70 9.08
N ILE A 5 -7.89 14.18 10.28
CA ILE A 5 -7.00 13.01 10.46
C ILE A 5 -7.59 11.80 9.74
N ASP A 6 -8.90 11.63 9.80
CA ASP A 6 -9.59 10.57 9.07
C ASP A 6 -9.49 10.74 7.55
N ALA A 7 -9.65 11.96 7.05
CA ALA A 7 -9.50 12.27 5.63
C ALA A 7 -8.06 11.99 5.14
N VAL A 8 -7.05 12.41 5.91
CA VAL A 8 -5.64 12.12 5.64
C VAL A 8 -5.39 10.62 5.63
N ARG A 9 -5.84 9.91 6.67
CA ARG A 9 -5.65 8.46 6.84
C ARG A 9 -6.14 7.67 5.62
N LYS A 10 -7.30 8.02 5.08
CA LYS A 10 -7.88 7.37 3.89
C LYS A 10 -7.08 7.63 2.61
N ASN A 11 -6.30 8.70 2.58
CA ASN A 11 -5.55 9.13 1.40
C ASN A 11 -4.06 8.80 1.46
N LEU A 12 -3.57 8.28 2.60
CA LEU A 12 -2.21 7.75 2.70
C LEU A 12 -1.97 6.68 1.62
N PRO A 13 -0.76 6.62 1.06
CA PRO A 13 -0.42 5.54 0.14
C PRO A 13 -0.52 4.18 0.85
N PRO A 14 -0.88 3.12 0.11
CA PRO A 14 -0.71 1.77 0.63
C PRO A 14 0.79 1.56 0.87
N SER A 15 1.17 1.27 2.12
CA SER A 15 2.52 0.78 2.42
C SER A 15 2.40 -0.61 3.03
N ALA A 16 3.39 -1.43 2.73
CA ALA A 16 3.41 -2.84 3.03
C ALA A 16 4.15 -3.15 4.33
N SER A 17 5.26 -2.46 4.59
CA SER A 17 6.15 -2.74 5.72
C SER A 17 6.36 -1.53 6.63
N ASP A 18 6.86 -0.42 6.09
CA ASP A 18 7.05 0.85 6.80
C ASP A 18 6.55 2.00 5.91
N LEU A 19 5.74 2.90 6.44
CA LEU A 19 5.31 4.13 5.77
C LEU A 19 6.12 5.31 6.31
N ARG A 20 7.07 5.82 5.53
CA ARG A 20 7.85 7.02 5.84
C ARG A 20 7.05 8.27 5.49
N LEU A 21 6.62 8.99 6.52
CA LEU A 21 5.78 10.18 6.40
C LEU A 21 6.54 11.40 6.89
N LEU A 22 6.63 12.44 6.06
CA LEU A 22 7.06 13.76 6.49
C LEU A 22 5.87 14.48 7.13
N ASP A 23 5.94 14.76 8.43
CA ASP A 23 4.87 15.41 9.20
C ASP A 23 5.18 16.90 9.40
N VAL A 24 4.57 17.74 8.59
CA VAL A 24 4.84 19.18 8.58
C VAL A 24 4.25 19.81 9.84
N ASN A 25 5.11 20.46 10.63
CA ASN A 25 4.85 20.96 11.98
C ASN A 25 4.49 19.87 13.02
N GLY A 26 4.72 18.58 12.71
CA GLY A 26 4.44 17.48 13.66
C GLY A 26 2.96 17.35 14.05
N ALA A 27 2.03 17.77 13.19
CA ALA A 27 0.63 17.93 13.55
C ALA A 27 -0.24 16.68 13.30
N ALA A 28 0.23 15.73 12.49
CA ALA A 28 -0.58 14.59 12.04
C ALA A 28 -0.20 13.25 12.69
N ALA A 29 1.06 13.06 13.07
CA ALA A 29 1.62 11.77 13.46
C ALA A 29 0.91 11.14 14.66
N ASP A 30 0.61 11.93 15.70
CA ASP A 30 -0.09 11.44 16.90
C ASP A 30 -1.46 10.87 16.56
N GLY A 31 -2.19 11.52 15.66
CA GLY A 31 -3.50 11.06 15.20
C GLY A 31 -3.42 9.83 14.29
N LEU A 32 -2.37 9.72 13.47
CA LEU A 32 -2.22 8.65 12.48
C LEU A 32 -1.61 7.37 13.05
N SER A 33 -0.67 7.49 14.00
CA SER A 33 0.03 6.35 14.63
C SER A 33 -0.91 5.38 15.33
N ALA A 34 -2.04 5.87 15.85
CA ALA A 34 -3.11 5.04 16.42
C ALA A 34 -3.74 4.05 15.42
N TYR A 35 -3.58 4.28 14.10
CA TYR A 35 -4.19 3.48 13.03
C TYR A 35 -3.18 2.76 12.14
N ARG A 36 -1.91 3.18 12.16
CA ARG A 36 -0.84 2.69 11.29
C ARG A 36 0.40 2.40 12.14
N ALA A 37 0.51 1.15 12.60
CA ALA A 37 1.67 0.68 13.36
C ALA A 37 2.97 0.63 12.54
N ASP A 38 2.83 0.68 11.21
CA ASP A 38 3.92 0.77 10.23
C ASP A 38 4.36 2.23 9.96
N LEU A 39 3.76 3.23 10.61
CA LEU A 39 4.09 4.64 10.36
C LEU A 39 5.43 5.02 10.99
N ILE A 40 6.36 5.51 10.16
CA ILE A 40 7.58 6.21 10.56
C ILE A 40 7.38 7.69 10.25
N ALA A 41 6.95 8.46 11.26
CA ALA A 41 6.77 9.89 11.14
C ALA A 41 8.11 10.62 11.33
N ILE A 42 8.41 11.55 10.42
CA ILE A 42 9.58 12.41 10.42
C ILE A 42 9.06 13.84 10.54
N PRO A 43 9.04 14.44 11.74
CA PRO A 43 8.56 15.80 11.91
C PRO A 43 9.53 16.78 11.25
N VAL A 44 8.99 17.76 10.54
CA VAL A 44 9.75 18.84 9.90
C VAL A 44 9.08 20.19 10.14
N ASP A 45 9.84 21.26 10.01
CA ASP A 45 9.30 22.63 10.10
C ASP A 45 8.40 22.96 8.89
N GLY A 46 7.49 23.93 9.08
CA GLY A 46 6.64 24.46 8.01
C GLY A 46 7.41 25.19 6.91
N ASP A 47 8.62 25.67 7.19
CA ASP A 47 9.55 26.21 6.21
C ASP A 47 10.33 25.10 5.52
N ALA A 48 9.91 24.80 4.29
CA ALA A 48 10.50 23.73 3.49
C ALA A 48 11.96 23.98 3.09
N ALA A 49 12.46 25.22 3.17
CA ALA A 49 13.87 25.53 2.91
C ALA A 49 14.82 24.92 3.95
N THR A 50 14.29 24.56 5.13
CA THR A 50 15.08 24.00 6.25
C THR A 50 15.14 22.48 6.24
N TRP A 51 14.40 21.82 5.34
CA TRP A 51 14.29 20.37 5.32
C TRP A 51 15.63 19.71 4.97
N GLN A 52 16.13 18.87 5.86
CA GLN A 52 17.31 18.04 5.63
C GLN A 52 16.87 16.61 5.32
N VAL A 53 16.13 16.45 4.23
CA VAL A 53 15.52 15.18 3.82
C VAL A 53 16.06 14.81 2.45
N GLU A 54 16.49 13.56 2.30
CA GLU A 54 17.00 13.08 1.02
C GLU A 54 15.90 13.10 -0.06
N PRO A 55 16.23 13.47 -1.31
CA PRO A 55 15.28 13.38 -2.41
C PRO A 55 14.74 11.95 -2.60
N ALA A 56 13.48 11.85 -3.01
CA ALA A 56 12.80 10.57 -3.29
C ALA A 56 12.86 9.52 -2.16
N SER A 57 12.87 9.95 -0.89
CA SER A 57 13.07 9.08 0.29
C SER A 57 11.83 8.89 1.17
N VAL A 58 10.73 9.60 0.90
CA VAL A 58 9.49 9.51 1.69
C VAL A 58 8.28 9.09 0.87
N ASP A 59 7.33 8.40 1.51
CA ASP A 59 6.11 7.87 0.90
C ASP A 59 5.02 8.92 0.85
N ALA A 60 4.96 9.76 1.89
CA ALA A 60 3.97 10.80 2.03
C ALA A 60 4.55 12.06 2.65
N VAL A 61 4.02 13.21 2.25
CA VAL A 61 4.18 14.49 2.94
C VAL A 61 2.80 14.91 3.41
N VAL A 62 2.63 15.14 4.70
CA VAL A 62 1.35 15.53 5.30
C VAL A 62 1.48 16.88 5.98
N ALA A 63 0.55 17.79 5.67
CA ALA A 63 0.44 19.07 6.35
C ALA A 63 -1.01 19.34 6.76
N LEU A 64 -1.22 19.77 8.01
CA LEU A 64 -2.53 20.17 8.51
C LEU A 64 -2.61 21.68 8.64
N ASP A 65 -3.74 22.25 8.24
CA ASP A 65 -4.00 23.71 8.32
C ASP A 65 -2.88 24.56 7.68
N TYR A 66 -2.32 24.07 6.57
CA TYR A 66 -1.16 24.66 5.90
C TYR A 66 -1.58 25.46 4.66
N VAL A 67 -0.92 26.60 4.46
CA VAL A 67 -1.14 27.46 3.29
C VAL A 67 -0.12 27.09 2.22
N LEU A 68 -0.61 26.51 1.12
CA LEU A 68 0.24 26.13 -0.01
C LEU A 68 1.02 27.34 -0.55
N ASN A 69 2.31 27.11 -0.75
CA ASN A 69 3.23 28.01 -1.43
C ASN A 69 4.15 27.20 -2.37
N ASP A 70 4.78 27.86 -3.32
CA ASP A 70 5.48 27.18 -4.40
C ASP A 70 6.77 26.50 -3.91
N ALA A 71 7.45 27.09 -2.93
CA ALA A 71 8.61 26.48 -2.28
C ALA A 71 8.24 25.17 -1.59
N PHE A 72 7.15 25.16 -0.83
CA PHE A 72 6.63 23.96 -0.18
C PHE A 72 6.24 22.88 -1.18
N LEU A 73 5.53 23.23 -2.26
CA LEU A 73 5.13 22.27 -3.30
C LEU A 73 6.36 21.66 -3.99
N SER A 74 7.34 22.49 -4.36
CA SER A 74 8.57 22.02 -5.00
C SER A 74 9.38 21.11 -4.07
N ALA A 75 9.59 21.52 -2.81
CA ALA A 75 10.32 20.72 -1.83
C ALA A 75 9.62 19.39 -1.56
N SER A 76 8.31 19.42 -1.35
CA SER A 76 7.48 18.22 -1.16
C SER A 76 7.60 17.25 -2.33
N LEU A 77 7.51 17.73 -3.58
CA LEU A 77 7.65 16.87 -4.75
C LEU A 77 9.05 16.23 -4.83
N SER A 78 10.10 16.98 -4.47
CA SER A 78 11.48 16.49 -4.53
C SER A 78 11.76 15.34 -3.58
N VAL A 79 11.19 15.38 -2.36
CA VAL A 79 11.43 14.36 -1.32
C VAL A 79 10.52 13.14 -1.47
N LEU A 80 9.35 13.28 -2.09
CA LEU A 80 8.46 12.16 -2.36
C LEU A 80 9.11 11.17 -3.32
N ARG A 81 9.05 9.86 -3.06
CA ARG A 81 9.41 8.86 -4.08
C ARG A 81 8.38 8.81 -5.22
N ALA A 82 8.72 8.15 -6.32
CA ALA A 82 7.76 7.85 -7.39
C ALA A 82 6.49 7.17 -6.84
N GLY A 83 5.31 7.72 -7.12
CA GLY A 83 4.03 7.27 -6.57
C GLY A 83 3.74 7.71 -5.13
N GLY A 84 4.65 8.44 -4.48
CA GLY A 84 4.43 9.05 -3.17
C GLY A 84 3.41 10.19 -3.23
N ARG A 85 2.79 10.51 -2.10
CA ARG A 85 1.65 11.44 -2.03
C ARG A 85 1.89 12.66 -1.15
N LEU A 86 1.64 13.86 -1.68
CA LEU A 86 1.37 15.04 -0.89
C LEU A 86 -0.10 15.01 -0.44
N ILE A 87 -0.36 15.24 0.85
CA ILE A 87 -1.71 15.33 1.41
C ILE A 87 -1.77 16.55 2.33
N VAL A 88 -2.60 17.52 1.99
CA VAL A 88 -2.83 18.72 2.81
C VAL A 88 -4.30 18.78 3.21
N ALA A 89 -4.56 18.91 4.51
CA ALA A 89 -5.92 18.93 5.04
C ALA A 89 -6.13 20.15 5.94
N ASN A 90 -7.08 21.00 5.58
CA ASN A 90 -7.33 22.28 6.25
C ASN A 90 -8.75 22.31 6.82
N ARG A 91 -8.90 22.83 8.04
CA ARG A 91 -10.21 23.02 8.71
C ARG A 91 -11.07 24.07 8.03
N ARG A 92 -10.43 24.95 7.26
CA ARG A 92 -11.05 26.07 6.55
C ARG A 92 -10.64 26.05 5.09
N GLY A 93 -11.53 26.54 4.25
CA GLY A 93 -11.34 26.63 2.80
C GLY A 93 -12.43 25.88 2.04
N ASP A 94 -12.57 26.24 0.77
CA ASP A 94 -13.55 25.66 -0.13
C ASP A 94 -12.84 24.93 -1.26
N VAL A 95 -13.52 23.95 -1.84
CA VAL A 95 -13.07 23.31 -3.07
C VAL A 95 -13.07 24.34 -4.20
N ARG A 96 -11.89 24.55 -4.80
CA ARG A 96 -11.70 25.49 -5.90
C ARG A 96 -10.81 24.87 -6.96
N GLU A 97 -11.21 24.99 -8.22
CA GLU A 97 -10.45 24.48 -9.37
C GLU A 97 -9.00 25.01 -9.40
N ALA A 98 -8.80 26.27 -8.99
CA ALA A 98 -7.49 26.91 -8.92
C ALA A 98 -6.48 26.14 -8.03
N LEU A 99 -6.95 25.44 -6.99
CA LEU A 99 -6.09 24.61 -6.14
C LEU A 99 -5.59 23.38 -6.91
N GLY A 100 -6.47 22.75 -7.70
CA GLY A 100 -6.10 21.62 -8.55
C GLY A 100 -5.08 22.04 -9.61
N ARG A 101 -5.34 23.14 -10.33
CA ARG A 101 -4.40 23.69 -11.32
C ARG A 101 -3.06 24.06 -10.71
N ARG A 102 -3.04 24.53 -9.46
CA ARG A 102 -1.79 24.84 -8.75
C ARG A 102 -0.95 23.60 -8.47
N LEU A 103 -1.57 22.51 -8.03
CA LEU A 103 -0.87 21.22 -7.84
C LEU A 103 -0.34 20.68 -9.18
N GLU A 104 -1.15 20.77 -10.23
CA GLU A 104 -0.75 20.33 -11.57
C GLU A 104 0.44 21.14 -12.11
N ALA A 105 0.39 22.47 -11.99
CA ALA A 105 1.48 23.35 -12.38
C ALA A 105 2.78 23.10 -11.59
N ALA A 106 2.66 22.61 -10.36
CA ALA A 106 3.79 22.20 -9.54
C ALA A 106 4.34 20.80 -9.89
N GLY A 107 3.74 20.08 -10.85
CA GLY A 107 4.21 18.78 -11.33
C GLY A 107 3.57 17.55 -10.67
N TYR A 108 2.53 17.74 -9.86
CA TYR A 108 1.78 16.61 -9.29
C TYR A 108 0.80 16.02 -10.32
N VAL A 109 0.55 14.72 -10.19
CA VAL A 109 -0.45 13.98 -10.97
C VAL A 109 -1.52 13.37 -10.05
N ARG A 110 -2.61 12.84 -10.62
CA ARG A 110 -3.71 12.16 -9.88
C ARG A 110 -4.27 13.01 -8.73
N ILE A 111 -4.47 14.27 -9.06
CA ILE A 111 -4.85 15.32 -8.12
C ILE A 111 -6.29 15.11 -7.65
N LEU A 112 -6.51 15.33 -6.35
CA LEU A 112 -7.82 15.34 -5.72
C LEU A 112 -7.93 16.61 -4.86
N VAL A 113 -9.02 17.34 -5.03
CA VAL A 113 -9.39 18.47 -4.18
C VAL A 113 -10.85 18.28 -3.80
N GLU A 114 -11.13 18.03 -2.52
CA GLU A 114 -12.47 17.69 -2.05
C GLU A 114 -12.79 18.30 -0.69
N ALA A 115 -14.07 18.44 -0.40
CA ALA A 115 -14.52 18.87 0.92
C ALA A 115 -14.40 17.72 1.92
N VAL A 116 -13.93 18.02 3.13
CA VAL A 116 -13.90 17.02 4.21
C VAL A 116 -15.28 16.93 4.86
N PRO A 117 -15.83 15.72 5.11
CA PRO A 117 -17.09 15.57 5.85
C PRO A 117 -17.02 16.27 7.21
N GLY A 118 -18.01 17.13 7.50
CA GLY A 118 -18.01 17.97 8.71
C GLY A 118 -17.30 19.32 8.56
N GLY A 119 -16.80 19.64 7.36
CA GLY A 119 -16.21 20.93 7.02
C GLY A 119 -14.70 20.86 6.78
N GLY A 120 -14.21 21.79 5.95
CA GLY A 120 -12.80 21.87 5.56
C GLY A 120 -12.52 21.34 4.17
N LEU A 121 -11.23 21.19 3.87
CA LEU A 121 -10.69 20.95 2.54
C LEU A 121 -9.58 19.91 2.62
N LEU A 122 -9.61 18.94 1.71
CA LEU A 122 -8.52 18.00 1.46
C LEU A 122 -7.94 18.28 0.07
N MET A 123 -6.63 18.34 -0.01
CA MET A 123 -5.86 18.42 -1.24
C MET A 123 -4.87 17.26 -1.28
N ARG A 124 -4.80 16.56 -2.41
CA ARG A 124 -3.86 15.46 -2.62
C ARG A 124 -3.24 15.56 -4.01
N GLY A 125 -1.93 15.32 -4.09
CA GLY A 125 -1.20 15.15 -5.34
C GLY A 125 -0.24 13.96 -5.23
N GLU A 126 -0.04 13.23 -6.32
CA GLU A 126 0.91 12.12 -6.40
C GLU A 126 2.13 12.52 -7.22
N ARG A 127 3.34 12.09 -6.82
CA ARG A 127 4.53 12.23 -7.66
C ARG A 127 4.44 11.25 -8.82
N GLN A 128 4.66 11.72 -10.04
CA GLN A 128 4.67 10.88 -11.24
C GLN A 128 5.69 9.72 -11.11
N HIS A 129 5.35 8.57 -11.70
CA HIS A 129 6.31 7.47 -11.81
C HIS A 129 7.31 7.74 -12.94
N ASP A 130 8.57 7.34 -12.72
CA ASP A 130 9.66 7.56 -13.67
C ASP A 130 9.60 6.65 -14.91
N THR A 131 8.68 5.67 -14.95
CA THR A 131 8.53 4.74 -16.07
C THR A 131 7.08 4.60 -16.50
N ALA A 132 6.86 4.45 -17.82
CA ALA A 132 5.54 4.12 -18.38
C ALA A 132 5.24 2.62 -18.34
N ASP A 133 6.25 1.77 -18.13
CA ASP A 133 6.09 0.31 -18.07
C ASP A 133 5.55 -0.12 -16.69
N THR A 134 4.30 -0.59 -16.70
CA THR A 134 3.61 -1.12 -15.52
C THR A 134 4.38 -2.24 -14.81
N LEU A 135 5.08 -3.11 -15.55
CA LEU A 135 5.90 -4.18 -14.93
C LEU A 135 7.10 -3.59 -14.19
N ALA A 136 7.80 -2.64 -14.80
CA ALA A 136 8.89 -1.92 -14.17
C ALA A 136 8.40 -1.16 -12.92
N ARG A 137 7.22 -0.54 -12.97
CA ARG A 137 6.60 0.15 -11.82
C ARG A 137 6.31 -0.80 -10.67
N ILE A 138 5.69 -1.95 -10.96
CA ILE A 138 5.38 -2.96 -9.94
C ILE A 138 6.67 -3.49 -9.33
N ARG A 139 7.69 -3.79 -10.13
CA ARG A 139 9.00 -4.25 -9.64
C ARG A 139 9.68 -3.20 -8.75
N HIS A 140 9.65 -1.94 -9.12
CA HIS A 140 10.25 -0.87 -8.32
C HIS A 140 9.52 -0.69 -6.98
N ALA A 141 8.18 -0.67 -6.98
CA ALA A 141 7.40 -0.62 -5.76
C ALA A 141 7.60 -1.87 -4.89
N ALA A 142 7.67 -3.05 -5.52
CA ALA A 142 7.96 -4.30 -4.86
C ALA A 142 9.36 -4.30 -4.24
N ALA A 143 10.40 -3.82 -4.91
CA ALA A 143 11.77 -3.84 -4.38
C ALA A 143 11.96 -3.05 -3.07
N GLN A 144 11.02 -2.17 -2.72
CA GLN A 144 11.11 -1.31 -1.54
C GLN A 144 10.62 -1.96 -0.26
N ASP A 145 9.76 -2.99 -0.32
CA ASP A 145 9.40 -3.72 0.91
C ASP A 145 10.49 -4.75 1.23
N ALA A 146 10.76 -4.96 2.53
CA ALA A 146 11.74 -5.94 2.97
C ALA A 146 11.38 -7.37 2.51
N ASP A 147 12.38 -8.13 2.08
CA ASP A 147 12.24 -9.53 1.68
C ASP A 147 12.42 -10.48 2.87
N ARG A 148 11.86 -11.71 2.75
CA ARG A 148 12.01 -12.81 3.71
C ARG A 148 11.66 -12.42 5.15
N LEU A 149 10.51 -11.80 5.32
CA LEU A 149 10.00 -11.42 6.63
C LEU A 149 9.37 -12.65 7.32
N ASP A 150 9.63 -12.78 8.63
CA ASP A 150 8.80 -13.61 9.50
C ASP A 150 7.52 -12.83 9.82
N LEU A 151 6.37 -13.50 9.73
CA LEU A 151 5.06 -12.93 10.10
C LEU A 151 5.06 -12.35 11.53
N THR A 152 5.87 -12.90 12.44
CA THR A 152 6.03 -12.39 13.81
C THR A 152 6.68 -11.01 13.85
N THR A 153 7.64 -10.75 12.96
CA THR A 153 8.37 -9.48 12.83
C THR A 153 7.72 -8.50 11.87
N PHE A 154 6.81 -8.98 11.03
CA PHE A 154 6.08 -8.17 10.08
C PHE A 154 5.11 -7.20 10.80
N LYS A 155 5.32 -5.89 10.60
CA LYS A 155 4.53 -4.83 11.23
C LYS A 155 3.27 -4.44 10.47
N GLY A 156 3.14 -4.87 9.22
CA GLY A 156 1.98 -4.53 8.38
C GLY A 156 0.70 -5.16 8.90
N ARG A 157 -0.42 -4.45 8.73
CA ARG A 157 -1.74 -4.91 9.22
C ARG A 157 -2.32 -6.06 8.40
N TYR A 158 -1.91 -6.17 7.14
CA TYR A 158 -2.49 -7.11 6.19
C TYR A 158 -1.41 -7.89 5.47
N VAL A 159 -1.75 -9.12 5.13
CA VAL A 159 -0.99 -9.95 4.18
C VAL A 159 -1.86 -10.26 2.97
N HIS A 160 -1.21 -10.42 1.83
CA HIS A 160 -1.85 -10.74 0.56
C HIS A 160 -1.42 -12.15 0.16
N LEU A 161 -2.38 -12.98 -0.22
CA LEU A 161 -2.13 -14.35 -0.68
C LEU A 161 -2.46 -14.46 -2.16
N LEU A 162 -1.66 -15.25 -2.89
CA LEU A 162 -2.02 -15.68 -4.24
C LEU A 162 -2.99 -16.85 -4.13
N ILE A 163 -4.20 -16.70 -4.69
CA ILE A 163 -5.32 -17.60 -4.50
C ILE A 163 -5.72 -18.26 -5.82
N GLN A 164 -5.94 -19.57 -5.76
CA GLN A 164 -6.77 -20.30 -6.71
C GLN A 164 -8.21 -20.33 -6.17
N GLN A 165 -9.10 -19.60 -6.81
CA GLN A 165 -10.53 -19.62 -6.51
C GLN A 165 -11.26 -20.60 -7.43
N THR A 166 -12.13 -21.42 -6.84
CA THR A 166 -13.08 -22.28 -7.56
C THR A 166 -14.51 -21.96 -7.09
N PRO A 167 -15.45 -21.65 -8.01
CA PRO A 167 -15.24 -21.46 -9.45
C PRO A 167 -14.40 -20.21 -9.76
N ASN A 168 -13.69 -20.26 -10.89
CA ASN A 168 -12.94 -19.10 -11.42
C ASN A 168 -13.91 -18.11 -12.06
N LYS A 169 -14.66 -17.40 -11.21
CA LYS A 169 -15.63 -16.39 -11.59
C LYS A 169 -15.31 -15.05 -10.92
N PRO A 170 -15.37 -13.94 -11.65
CA PRO A 170 -15.33 -12.60 -11.05
C PRO A 170 -16.57 -12.38 -10.17
N ALA A 171 -16.45 -11.51 -9.15
CA ALA A 171 -17.48 -11.30 -8.13
C ALA A 171 -18.85 -10.92 -8.72
N TRP A 172 -18.89 -10.14 -9.81
CA TRP A 172 -20.13 -9.72 -10.48
C TRP A 172 -20.89 -10.84 -11.22
N HIS A 173 -20.28 -12.02 -11.37
CA HIS A 173 -20.85 -13.17 -12.09
C HIS A 173 -21.14 -14.33 -11.14
N MET A 174 -20.91 -14.10 -9.84
CA MET A 174 -21.25 -15.04 -8.79
C MET A 174 -22.70 -14.84 -8.35
N THR A 175 -23.40 -15.94 -8.10
CA THR A 175 -24.67 -15.86 -7.38
C THR A 175 -24.40 -15.82 -5.87
N PRO A 176 -25.27 -15.20 -5.05
CA PRO A 176 -25.05 -15.07 -3.60
C PRO A 176 -24.82 -16.40 -2.87
N ASP A 177 -25.43 -17.48 -3.34
CA ASP A 177 -25.36 -18.81 -2.73
C ASP A 177 -24.35 -19.74 -3.43
N GLU A 178 -23.57 -19.24 -4.41
CA GLU A 178 -22.59 -20.08 -5.10
C GLU A 178 -21.44 -20.46 -4.16
N PRO A 179 -21.18 -21.76 -3.93
CA PRO A 179 -20.11 -22.17 -3.05
C PRO A 179 -18.75 -21.81 -3.68
N ILE A 180 -17.94 -21.06 -2.93
CA ILE A 180 -16.54 -20.79 -3.28
C ILE A 180 -15.56 -21.50 -2.38
N THR A 181 -14.53 -22.04 -3.01
CA THR A 181 -13.35 -22.57 -2.34
C THR A 181 -12.15 -21.72 -2.72
N TRP A 182 -11.38 -21.29 -1.72
CA TRP A 182 -10.11 -20.61 -1.92
C TRP A 182 -8.98 -21.52 -1.48
N ARG A 183 -7.96 -21.64 -2.33
CA ARG A 183 -6.72 -22.31 -1.97
C ARG A 183 -5.56 -21.36 -2.19
N ALA A 184 -4.78 -21.11 -1.14
CA ALA A 184 -3.61 -20.26 -1.18
C ALA A 184 -2.40 -21.02 -1.71
N LEU A 185 -1.61 -20.35 -2.56
CA LEU A 185 -0.35 -20.86 -3.06
C LEU A 185 0.62 -21.11 -1.89
N ALA A 186 1.19 -22.31 -1.88
CA ALA A 186 2.13 -22.75 -0.88
C ALA A 186 3.29 -23.50 -1.54
N ILE A 187 4.41 -23.59 -0.82
CA ILE A 187 5.54 -24.43 -1.18
C ILE A 187 5.67 -25.56 -0.17
N ARG A 188 6.11 -26.73 -0.64
CA ARG A 188 6.46 -27.87 0.20
C ARG A 188 7.92 -28.27 -0.05
N ARG A 189 8.65 -28.52 1.04
CA ARG A 189 10.03 -29.02 1.05
C ARG A 189 10.11 -30.19 2.04
N GLY A 190 10.04 -31.42 1.53
CA GLY A 190 9.90 -32.60 2.38
C GLY A 190 8.57 -32.57 3.14
N GLU A 191 8.63 -32.63 4.47
CA GLU A 191 7.45 -32.55 5.34
C GLU A 191 7.04 -31.11 5.67
N ASP A 192 7.92 -30.14 5.44
CA ASP A 192 7.65 -28.73 5.73
C ASP A 192 6.80 -28.11 4.63
N GLN A 193 5.72 -27.45 5.03
CA GLN A 193 4.82 -26.73 4.12
C GLN A 193 4.60 -25.29 4.60
N ALA A 194 4.68 -24.35 3.67
CA ALA A 194 4.48 -22.93 3.99
C ALA A 194 3.68 -22.19 2.92
N VAL A 195 2.71 -21.38 3.35
CA VAL A 195 1.95 -20.48 2.49
C VAL A 195 2.80 -19.28 2.14
N LEU A 196 2.76 -18.88 0.86
CA LEU A 196 3.42 -17.67 0.39
C LEU A 196 2.49 -16.48 0.62
N ALA A 197 2.97 -15.52 1.40
CA ALA A 197 2.26 -14.29 1.72
C ALA A 197 3.09 -13.08 1.30
N PHE A 198 2.41 -11.97 1.04
CA PHE A 198 3.03 -10.75 0.55
C PHE A 198 2.56 -9.55 1.37
N SER A 199 3.48 -8.65 1.69
CA SER A 199 3.18 -7.44 2.47
C SER A 199 2.21 -6.51 1.74
N SER A 200 2.22 -6.52 0.41
CA SER A 200 1.39 -5.66 -0.43
C SER A 200 0.94 -6.36 -1.73
N LEU A 201 -0.08 -5.79 -2.38
CA LEU A 201 -0.49 -6.21 -3.71
C LEU A 201 0.64 -6.07 -4.74
N PRO A 202 1.41 -4.94 -4.83
CA PRO A 202 2.57 -4.87 -5.69
C PRO A 202 3.61 -5.98 -5.48
N LYS A 203 3.91 -6.37 -4.23
CA LYS A 203 4.79 -7.52 -3.95
C LYS A 203 4.22 -8.83 -4.49
N ALA A 204 2.95 -9.09 -4.21
CA ALA A 204 2.27 -10.29 -4.71
C ALA A 204 2.31 -10.37 -6.23
N VAL A 205 2.00 -9.27 -6.92
CA VAL A 205 1.98 -9.20 -8.39
C VAL A 205 3.40 -9.29 -8.96
N GLY A 206 4.38 -8.60 -8.36
CA GLY A 206 5.77 -8.62 -8.77
C GLY A 206 6.43 -10.00 -8.63
N PHE A 207 6.00 -10.80 -7.65
CA PHE A 207 6.36 -12.22 -7.52
C PHE A 207 5.63 -13.09 -8.54
N MET A 208 4.30 -12.92 -8.64
CA MET A 208 3.41 -13.78 -9.44
C MET A 208 3.68 -13.68 -10.94
N GLN A 209 3.80 -12.48 -11.50
CA GLN A 209 3.91 -12.28 -12.95
C GLN A 209 5.08 -13.05 -13.60
N PRO A 210 6.33 -12.89 -13.15
CA PRO A 210 7.45 -13.66 -13.72
C PRO A 210 7.31 -15.18 -13.48
N ALA A 211 6.74 -15.59 -12.34
CA ALA A 211 6.52 -17.00 -12.03
C ALA A 211 5.42 -17.65 -12.91
N ILE A 212 4.39 -16.89 -13.31
CA ILE A 212 3.39 -17.32 -14.30
C ILE A 212 4.01 -17.37 -15.69
N LEU A 213 4.74 -16.32 -16.11
CA LEU A 213 5.35 -16.24 -17.45
C LEU A 213 6.38 -17.35 -17.68
N SER A 214 7.08 -17.78 -16.63
CA SER A 214 8.01 -18.91 -16.67
C SER A 214 7.34 -20.27 -16.49
N GLY A 215 6.02 -20.31 -16.29
CA GLY A 215 5.23 -21.54 -16.17
C GLY A 215 5.32 -22.26 -14.82
N HIS A 216 5.98 -21.66 -13.81
CA HIS A 216 6.08 -22.24 -12.46
C HIS A 216 4.72 -22.19 -11.75
N ILE A 217 4.04 -21.04 -11.76
CA ILE A 217 2.72 -20.89 -11.14
C ILE A 217 1.63 -21.03 -12.21
N LYS A 218 0.60 -21.82 -11.88
CA LYS A 218 -0.61 -21.99 -12.70
C LYS A 218 -1.86 -21.76 -11.85
N ASP A 219 -2.96 -21.40 -12.51
CA ASP A 219 -4.31 -21.32 -11.95
C ASP A 219 -4.54 -20.36 -10.78
N VAL A 220 -3.56 -19.52 -10.43
CA VAL A 220 -3.78 -18.36 -9.57
C VAL A 220 -4.62 -17.35 -10.33
N ASN A 221 -5.77 -17.00 -9.77
CA ASN A 221 -6.76 -16.14 -10.41
C ASN A 221 -7.27 -15.03 -9.49
N LYS A 222 -6.76 -14.94 -8.27
CA LYS A 222 -7.16 -13.93 -7.29
C LYS A 222 -6.03 -13.61 -6.31
N VAL A 223 -6.09 -12.41 -5.75
CA VAL A 223 -5.26 -12.02 -4.60
C VAL A 223 -6.18 -11.78 -3.41
N GLY A 224 -6.02 -12.57 -2.36
CA GLY A 224 -6.81 -12.47 -1.13
C GLY A 224 -6.10 -11.61 -0.09
N LYS A 225 -6.78 -10.61 0.48
CA LYS A 225 -6.26 -9.76 1.55
C LYS A 225 -6.73 -10.27 2.91
N PHE A 226 -5.81 -10.53 3.83
CA PHE A 226 -6.13 -11.04 5.17
C PHE A 226 -5.48 -10.19 6.25
N ARG A 227 -6.12 -10.04 7.41
CA ARG A 227 -5.47 -9.44 8.59
C ARG A 227 -4.30 -10.29 9.05
N ARG A 228 -3.19 -9.63 9.40
CA ARG A 228 -1.99 -10.29 9.92
C ARG A 228 -2.31 -11.13 11.17
N GLU A 229 -3.15 -10.62 12.06
CA GLU A 229 -3.53 -11.34 13.29
C GLU A 229 -4.27 -12.65 13.00
N ARG A 230 -5.06 -12.69 11.92
CA ARG A 230 -5.74 -13.92 11.47
C ARG A 230 -4.75 -14.89 10.82
N ALA A 231 -3.84 -14.37 10.00
CA ALA A 231 -2.80 -15.18 9.37
C ALA A 231 -1.87 -15.83 10.42
N ALA A 232 -1.60 -15.14 11.54
CA ALA A 232 -0.79 -15.64 12.64
C ALA A 232 -1.43 -16.80 13.42
N GLN A 233 -2.73 -17.03 13.25
CA GLN A 233 -3.47 -18.12 13.89
C GLN A 233 -3.63 -19.35 12.99
N TRP A 234 -3.13 -19.30 11.75
CA TRP A 234 -3.22 -20.44 10.85
C TRP A 234 -2.37 -21.62 11.33
N PRO A 235 -2.82 -22.86 11.09
CA PRO A 235 -2.11 -24.07 11.54
C PRO A 235 -0.87 -24.39 10.69
N PHE A 236 -0.48 -23.51 9.77
CA PHE A 236 0.62 -23.70 8.83
C PHE A 236 1.56 -22.49 8.83
N LYS A 237 2.80 -22.73 8.43
CA LYS A 237 3.82 -21.68 8.33
C LYS A 237 3.47 -20.67 7.25
N VAL A 238 3.76 -19.41 7.49
CA VAL A 238 3.61 -18.31 6.52
C VAL A 238 4.97 -17.72 6.22
N LEU A 239 5.34 -17.65 4.93
CA LEU A 239 6.55 -16.97 4.46
C LEU A 239 6.14 -15.64 3.84
N VAL A 240 6.55 -14.53 4.45
CA VAL A 240 6.20 -13.18 3.97
C VAL A 240 7.30 -12.66 3.06
N ASN A 241 6.91 -12.19 1.87
CA ASN A 241 7.81 -11.70 0.80
C ASN A 241 8.94 -12.68 0.44
N PRO A 242 8.61 -13.93 0.09
CA PRO A 242 9.62 -14.87 -0.40
C PRO A 242 10.25 -14.37 -1.70
N HIS A 243 11.54 -14.63 -1.88
CA HIS A 243 12.20 -14.40 -3.17
C HIS A 243 11.85 -15.53 -4.15
N GLN A 244 11.93 -15.30 -5.47
CA GLN A 244 11.48 -16.27 -6.48
C GLN A 244 12.29 -17.58 -6.50
N ASP A 245 13.52 -17.55 -5.98
CA ASP A 245 14.36 -18.73 -5.80
C ASP A 245 13.68 -19.82 -4.96
N VAL A 246 12.70 -19.47 -4.11
CA VAL A 246 11.96 -20.47 -3.33
C VAL A 246 11.21 -21.48 -4.21
N LEU A 247 10.88 -21.10 -5.45
CA LEU A 247 10.15 -21.94 -6.41
C LEU A 247 11.03 -22.98 -7.10
N ALA A 248 12.34 -22.77 -7.17
CA ALA A 248 13.25 -23.67 -7.90
C ALA A 248 13.40 -25.03 -7.20
N ASP A 249 13.43 -25.02 -5.86
CA ASP A 249 13.73 -26.19 -5.03
C ASP A 249 12.52 -26.71 -4.25
N ALA A 250 11.30 -26.33 -4.63
CA ALA A 250 10.09 -26.68 -3.87
C ALA A 250 8.96 -27.22 -4.75
N GLU A 251 8.19 -28.14 -4.19
CA GLU A 251 6.92 -28.57 -4.78
C GLU A 251 5.88 -27.47 -4.55
N LEU A 252 5.24 -27.00 -5.63
CA LEU A 252 4.12 -26.07 -5.52
C LEU A 252 2.85 -26.81 -5.14
N THR A 253 2.18 -26.32 -4.12
CA THR A 253 0.95 -26.89 -3.60
C THR A 253 -0.04 -25.79 -3.22
N PHE A 254 -1.24 -26.17 -2.82
CA PHE A 254 -2.33 -25.25 -2.52
C PHE A 254 -3.04 -25.66 -1.24
N ILE A 255 -3.06 -24.75 -0.25
CA ILE A 255 -3.70 -24.95 1.05
C ILE A 255 -5.06 -24.27 1.08
N THR A 256 -6.09 -24.98 1.51
CA THR A 256 -7.42 -24.38 1.70
C THR A 256 -7.37 -23.28 2.74
N VAL A 257 -7.87 -22.10 2.38
CA VAL A 257 -8.04 -20.96 3.28
C VAL A 257 -9.50 -20.53 3.30
N ASP A 258 -9.99 -20.10 4.46
CA ASP A 258 -11.37 -19.62 4.58
C ASP A 258 -11.50 -18.23 3.94
N HIS A 259 -12.17 -18.17 2.80
CA HIS A 259 -12.43 -16.93 2.06
C HIS A 259 -13.23 -15.91 2.87
N ARG A 260 -14.04 -16.34 3.85
CA ARG A 260 -14.84 -15.46 4.70
C ARG A 260 -13.98 -14.65 5.66
N LEU A 261 -12.74 -15.08 5.86
CA LEU A 261 -11.77 -14.35 6.68
C LEU A 261 -11.02 -13.27 5.90
N ALA A 262 -11.19 -13.19 4.58
CA ALA A 262 -10.60 -12.15 3.75
C ALA A 262 -11.28 -10.79 3.99
N GLU A 263 -10.50 -9.72 3.91
CA GLU A 263 -11.00 -8.35 3.93
C GLU A 263 -11.44 -7.94 2.54
N ALA A 264 -12.32 -6.93 2.46
CA ALA A 264 -12.65 -6.30 1.20
C ALA A 264 -11.38 -5.72 0.52
N PRO A 265 -11.33 -5.66 -0.82
CA PRO A 265 -10.32 -4.89 -1.53
C PRO A 265 -10.29 -3.43 -1.04
N ASP A 266 -9.15 -2.76 -1.17
CA ASP A 266 -9.00 -1.34 -0.80
C ASP A 266 -9.64 -0.37 -1.82
N GLU A 267 -10.45 -0.88 -2.75
CA GLU A 267 -11.09 -0.15 -3.86
C GLU A 267 -12.62 -0.18 -3.76
#